data_AF-A0A948Z557-F1
#
_entry.id   AF-A0A948Z557-F1
#
_cell.length_a   1.000
_cell.length_b   1.000
_cell.length_c   1.000
_cell.angle_alpha   90.00
_cell.angle_beta   90.00
_cell.angle_gamma   90.00
#
_symmetry.space_group_name_H-M   'P 1'
#
loop_
_entity.id
_entity.type
_entity.pdbx_description
1 polymer ?
#
loop_
_entity_poly.entity_id
_entity_poly.type
_entity_poly.pdbx_seq_one_letter_code
_entity_poly.pdbx_strand_id
1 'polypeptide(L)'
;MKTFIGIDPGGVKSFGWCVMDAAIPVLSVSRIVTGTCSGISEAIPEIERICETQPVVAGIDAPLYWARTGERKSDQKIRKAVAKAGGSVSTVGHVNSLRGACLVQGVLSAVGLAEKWPQIAITESHPKALLSVWPGAVEFVRQFEFSTDHERDAALGAYAAFAFLSQWPQWVDWVELEESCFILSGGKVAYWFPRI
;
A
#
# COMPACT_ATOMS: atom_id res chain seq x y z
N MET A 1 15.91 -13.91 -0.71
CA MET A 1 14.48 -13.69 -0.98
C MET A 1 13.83 -13.11 0.25
N LYS A 2 12.88 -12.20 0.07
CA LYS A 2 12.05 -11.62 1.14
C LYS A 2 10.60 -11.64 0.69
N THR A 3 9.70 -11.85 1.65
CA THR A 3 8.25 -11.88 1.42
C THR A 3 7.63 -10.53 1.80
N PHE A 4 6.84 -9.97 0.88
CA PHE A 4 6.14 -8.70 1.01
C PHE A 4 4.63 -8.94 0.92
N ILE A 5 3.88 -8.15 1.67
CA ILE A 5 2.41 -8.17 1.64
C ILE A 5 1.90 -6.91 0.98
N GLY A 6 0.83 -7.08 0.21
CA GLY A 6 0.04 -5.99 -0.33
C GLY A 6 -1.42 -6.15 0.06
N ILE A 7 -2.07 -5.06 0.48
CA ILE A 7 -3.47 -5.05 0.88
C ILE A 7 -4.19 -3.91 0.16
N ASP A 8 -5.33 -4.20 -0.45
CA ASP A 8 -6.28 -3.21 -0.94
C ASP A 8 -7.61 -3.36 -0.17
N PRO A 9 -7.84 -2.56 0.87
CA PRO A 9 -9.04 -2.68 1.68
C PRO A 9 -10.29 -2.22 0.93
N GLY A 10 -11.23 -3.16 0.72
CA GLY A 10 -12.56 -2.87 0.20
C GLY A 10 -13.67 -3.56 1.01
N GLY A 11 -14.84 -3.67 0.39
CA GLY A 11 -16.03 -4.27 0.99
C GLY A 11 -16.09 -5.80 0.88
N VAL A 12 -17.28 -6.34 1.05
CA VAL A 12 -17.57 -7.79 0.92
C VAL A 12 -17.08 -8.29 -0.45
N LYS A 13 -16.21 -9.32 -0.44
CA LYS A 13 -15.56 -9.89 -1.64
C LYS A 13 -14.73 -8.90 -2.48
N SER A 14 -14.38 -7.75 -1.91
CA SER A 14 -13.64 -6.67 -2.57
C SER A 14 -12.42 -6.23 -1.75
N PHE A 15 -11.97 -7.06 -0.81
CA PHE A 15 -10.72 -6.83 -0.08
C PHE A 15 -9.61 -7.59 -0.79
N GLY A 16 -8.72 -6.89 -1.48
CA GLY A 16 -7.59 -7.46 -2.19
C GLY A 16 -6.43 -7.78 -1.25
N TRP A 17 -5.77 -8.91 -1.47
CA TRP A 17 -4.51 -9.24 -0.82
C TRP A 17 -3.50 -9.80 -1.83
N CYS A 18 -2.23 -9.59 -1.53
CA CYS A 18 -1.10 -10.06 -2.34
C CYS A 18 0.04 -10.53 -1.43
N VAL A 19 0.65 -11.65 -1.81
CA VAL A 19 1.95 -12.12 -1.30
C VAL A 19 2.95 -12.10 -2.45
N MET A 20 4.04 -11.34 -2.28
CA MET A 20 5.09 -11.20 -3.27
C MET A 20 6.44 -11.61 -2.69
N ASP A 21 7.12 -12.55 -3.33
CA ASP A 21 8.50 -12.90 -3.00
C ASP A 21 9.45 -12.25 -4.01
N ALA A 22 10.39 -11.44 -3.51
CA ALA A 22 11.35 -10.73 -4.34
C ALA A 22 12.78 -10.76 -3.75
N ALA A 23 13.77 -10.64 -4.64
CA ALA A 23 15.15 -10.40 -4.26
C ALA A 23 15.35 -8.91 -3.93
N ILE A 24 16.27 -8.60 -2.99
CA ILE A 24 16.66 -7.24 -2.63
C ILE A 24 18.15 -7.03 -2.94
N PRO A 25 18.60 -5.81 -3.33
CA PRO A 25 17.81 -4.57 -3.46
C PRO A 25 17.16 -4.35 -4.84
N VAL A 26 17.46 -5.20 -5.82
CA VAL A 26 16.92 -5.11 -7.19
C VAL A 26 15.64 -5.91 -7.30
N LEU A 27 14.55 -5.27 -7.75
CA LEU A 27 13.25 -5.94 -7.90
C LEU A 27 13.34 -7.08 -8.91
N SER A 28 13.40 -8.30 -8.39
CA SER A 28 13.28 -9.55 -9.15
C SER A 28 12.26 -10.42 -8.43
N VAL A 29 11.04 -10.42 -8.95
CA VAL A 29 9.91 -11.18 -8.38
C VAL A 29 10.04 -12.64 -8.78
N SER A 30 10.12 -13.54 -7.80
CA SER A 30 10.12 -14.99 -8.06
C SER A 30 8.72 -15.59 -7.98
N ARG A 31 7.83 -14.96 -7.20
CA ARG A 31 6.48 -15.44 -6.96
C ARG A 31 5.58 -14.27 -6.61
N ILE A 32 4.37 -14.28 -7.17
CA ILE A 32 3.28 -13.41 -6.78
C ILE A 32 2.02 -14.26 -6.67
N VAL A 33 1.28 -14.11 -5.58
CA VAL A 33 0.00 -14.78 -5.35
C VAL A 33 -0.98 -13.74 -4.84
N THR A 34 -2.13 -13.63 -5.50
CA THR A 34 -3.17 -12.66 -5.17
C THR A 34 -4.50 -13.33 -4.91
N GLY A 35 -5.41 -12.61 -4.27
CA GLY A 35 -6.80 -13.00 -4.13
C GLY A 35 -7.66 -11.89 -3.54
N THR A 36 -8.94 -12.19 -3.41
CA THR A 36 -9.93 -11.30 -2.79
C THR A 36 -10.68 -12.01 -1.68
N CYS A 37 -10.99 -11.30 -0.60
CA CYS A 37 -11.85 -11.76 0.49
C CYS A 37 -12.76 -10.60 0.95
N SER A 38 -13.40 -10.72 2.12
CA SER A 38 -14.30 -9.68 2.65
C SER A 38 -13.68 -8.77 3.71
N GLY A 39 -12.45 -9.04 4.13
CA GLY A 39 -11.78 -8.25 5.16
C GLY A 39 -10.48 -8.88 5.67
N ILE A 40 -9.77 -8.15 6.52
CA ILE A 40 -8.45 -8.57 7.04
C ILE A 40 -8.50 -9.89 7.82
N SER A 41 -9.57 -10.17 8.56
CA SER A 41 -9.71 -11.41 9.34
C SER A 41 -9.71 -12.66 8.46
N GLU A 42 -10.17 -12.56 7.21
CA GLU A 42 -10.12 -13.63 6.22
C GLU A 42 -8.79 -13.63 5.45
N ALA A 43 -8.21 -12.44 5.21
CA ALA A 43 -6.96 -12.31 4.45
C ALA A 43 -5.75 -12.90 5.19
N ILE A 44 -5.62 -12.67 6.51
CA ILE A 44 -4.43 -13.10 7.27
C ILE A 44 -4.22 -14.62 7.20
N PRO A 45 -5.22 -15.49 7.44
CA PRO A 45 -5.04 -16.93 7.30
C PRO A 45 -4.63 -17.37 5.89
N GLU A 46 -5.17 -16.75 4.85
CA GLU A 46 -4.79 -17.05 3.46
C GLU A 46 -3.35 -16.66 3.16
N ILE A 47 -2.95 -15.45 3.57
CA ILE A 47 -1.57 -14.96 3.45
C ILE A 47 -0.61 -15.89 4.20
N GLU A 48 -0.92 -16.22 5.46
CA GLU A 48 -0.10 -17.11 6.29
C GLU A 48 0.12 -18.47 5.63
N ARG A 49 -0.93 -19.06 5.04
CA ARG A 49 -0.85 -20.36 4.35
C ARG A 49 0.10 -20.32 3.15
N ILE A 50 0.26 -19.16 2.52
CA ILE A 50 1.08 -18.96 1.31
C ILE A 50 2.51 -18.54 1.64
N CYS A 51 2.70 -17.83 2.75
CA CYS A 51 4.00 -17.37 3.22
C CYS A 51 4.90 -18.55 3.61
N GLU A 52 5.98 -18.75 2.87
CA GLU A 52 7.05 -19.71 3.24
C GLU A 52 7.98 -19.13 4.30
N THR A 53 8.06 -17.80 4.38
CA THR A 53 8.86 -17.08 5.37
C THR A 53 8.05 -15.94 5.98
N GLN A 54 8.49 -15.44 7.13
CA GLN A 54 7.83 -14.31 7.77
C GLN A 54 7.89 -13.07 6.85
N PRO A 55 6.75 -12.44 6.55
CA PRO A 55 6.71 -11.22 5.76
C PRO A 55 7.43 -10.09 6.50
N VAL A 56 8.16 -9.26 5.75
CA VAL A 56 9.00 -8.21 6.32
C VAL A 56 8.37 -6.84 6.25
N VAL A 57 7.60 -6.56 5.18
CA VAL A 57 6.92 -5.28 4.98
C VAL A 57 5.57 -5.50 4.32
N ALA A 58 4.56 -4.74 4.75
CA ALA A 58 3.25 -4.66 4.11
C ALA A 58 2.98 -3.26 3.55
N GLY A 59 2.43 -3.19 2.35
CA GLY A 59 1.87 -1.97 1.75
C GLY A 59 0.35 -2.04 1.75
N ILE A 60 -0.31 -0.98 2.20
CA ILE A 60 -1.77 -0.93 2.35
C ILE A 60 -2.33 0.23 1.52
N ASP A 61 -3.27 -0.03 0.61
CA ASP A 61 -3.99 0.99 -0.17
C ASP A 61 -5.06 1.69 0.67
N ALA A 62 -4.62 2.42 1.69
CA ALA A 62 -5.49 3.23 2.52
C ALA A 62 -4.69 4.33 3.23
N PRO A 63 -5.33 5.46 3.57
CA PRO A 63 -4.73 6.43 4.49
C PRO A 63 -4.43 5.77 5.83
N LEU A 64 -3.17 5.80 6.26
CA LEU A 64 -2.72 5.26 7.56
C LEU A 64 -2.35 6.34 8.56
N TYR A 65 -2.29 7.60 8.12
CA TYR A 65 -2.01 8.73 8.96
C TYR A 65 -2.83 9.96 8.55
N TRP A 66 -3.06 10.84 9.52
CA TRP A 66 -3.81 12.08 9.36
C TRP A 66 -2.95 13.26 9.77
N ALA A 67 -3.07 14.36 9.03
CA ALA A 67 -2.64 15.66 9.55
C ALA A 67 -3.72 16.19 10.50
N ARG A 68 -3.33 17.01 11.48
CA ARG A 68 -4.31 17.74 12.30
C ARG A 68 -5.02 18.85 11.52
N THR A 69 -4.45 19.23 10.38
CA THR A 69 -5.06 20.09 9.37
C THR A 69 -6.02 19.27 8.52
N GLY A 70 -7.04 19.91 7.93
CA GLY A 70 -8.06 19.22 7.12
C GLY A 70 -7.54 18.50 5.86
N GLU A 71 -6.24 18.58 5.58
CA GLU A 71 -5.56 17.99 4.42
C GLU A 71 -4.08 17.72 4.74
N ARG A 72 -3.50 16.66 4.13
CA ARG A 72 -2.08 16.29 4.22
C ARG A 72 -1.29 16.94 3.08
N LYS A 73 -0.04 17.37 3.32
CA LYS A 73 0.82 17.91 2.24
C LYS A 73 1.14 16.86 1.18
N SER A 74 1.21 15.59 1.57
CA SER A 74 1.36 14.45 0.65
C SER A 74 0.23 14.40 -0.36
N ASP A 75 -1.03 14.40 0.10
CA ASP A 75 -2.20 14.38 -0.77
C ASP A 75 -2.20 15.57 -1.75
N GLN A 76 -1.88 16.78 -1.26
CA GLN A 76 -1.82 17.97 -2.11
C GLN A 76 -0.78 17.83 -3.23
N LYS A 77 0.41 17.32 -2.92
CA LYS A 77 1.49 17.15 -3.90
C LYS A 77 1.19 16.02 -4.88
N ILE A 78 0.72 14.88 -4.39
CA ILE A 78 0.36 13.72 -5.22
C ILE A 78 -0.79 14.08 -6.16
N ARG A 79 -1.83 14.77 -5.66
CA ARG A 79 -2.93 15.25 -6.50
C ARG A 79 -2.45 16.17 -7.63
N LYS A 80 -1.52 17.08 -7.35
CA LYS A 80 -0.90 17.95 -8.37
C LYS A 80 -0.10 17.15 -9.40
N ALA A 81 0.67 16.15 -8.96
CA ALA A 81 1.45 15.29 -9.85
C ALA A 81 0.56 14.42 -10.75
N VAL A 82 -0.50 13.83 -10.20
CA VAL A 82 -1.50 13.06 -10.96
C VAL A 82 -2.17 13.94 -12.01
N ALA A 83 -2.59 15.15 -11.64
CA ALA A 83 -3.19 16.09 -12.60
C ALA A 83 -2.22 16.48 -13.72
N LYS A 84 -0.93 16.72 -13.39
CA LYS A 84 0.12 17.01 -14.37
C LYS A 84 0.39 15.83 -15.32
N ALA A 85 0.20 14.60 -14.84
CA ALA A 85 0.29 13.38 -15.65
C ALA A 85 -0.98 13.09 -16.48
N GLY A 86 -1.99 13.97 -16.44
CA GLY A 86 -3.25 13.81 -17.18
C GLY A 86 -4.32 12.97 -16.46
N GLY A 87 -4.08 12.59 -15.20
CA GLY A 87 -5.07 11.90 -14.36
C GLY A 87 -6.07 12.86 -13.70
N SER A 88 -7.14 12.31 -13.12
CA SER A 88 -8.12 13.09 -12.37
C SER A 88 -7.58 13.50 -11.00
N VAL A 89 -7.86 14.74 -10.58
CA VAL A 89 -7.61 15.20 -9.20
C VAL A 89 -8.40 14.40 -8.15
N SER A 90 -9.50 13.75 -8.54
CA SER A 90 -10.29 12.89 -7.65
C SER A 90 -9.64 11.55 -7.35
N THR A 91 -8.56 11.17 -8.05
CA THR A 91 -7.77 9.96 -7.77
C THR A 91 -7.14 10.00 -6.37
N VAL A 92 -6.82 11.19 -5.87
CA VAL A 92 -6.31 11.41 -4.50
C VAL A 92 -7.37 12.15 -3.71
N GLY A 93 -8.28 11.38 -3.12
CA GLY A 93 -9.38 11.90 -2.31
C GLY A 93 -8.89 12.63 -1.06
N HIS A 94 -9.68 13.57 -0.55
CA HIS A 94 -9.42 14.12 0.78
C HIS A 94 -9.67 13.04 1.83
N VAL A 95 -8.70 12.80 2.71
CA VAL A 95 -8.83 11.76 3.75
C VAL A 95 -10.07 11.95 4.62
N ASN A 96 -10.43 13.20 4.92
CA ASN A 96 -11.64 13.53 5.71
C ASN A 96 -12.96 13.36 4.94
N SER A 97 -12.91 13.05 3.65
CA SER A 97 -14.07 12.75 2.80
C SER A 97 -14.20 11.26 2.51
N LEU A 98 -13.17 10.45 2.79
CA LEU A 98 -13.22 9.00 2.64
C LEU A 98 -14.10 8.40 3.75
N ARG A 99 -15.03 7.52 3.36
CA ARG A 99 -15.97 6.86 4.28
C ARG A 99 -15.94 5.36 4.05
N GLY A 100 -16.17 4.59 5.11
CA GLY A 100 -16.44 3.15 5.02
C GLY A 100 -15.18 2.29 5.00
N ALA A 101 -15.17 1.29 4.10
CA ALA A 101 -14.24 0.18 4.13
C ALA A 101 -12.77 0.61 4.04
N CYS A 102 -12.36 1.42 3.06
CA CYS A 102 -10.97 1.85 2.90
C CYS A 102 -10.38 2.48 4.19
N LEU A 103 -11.14 3.36 4.86
CA LEU A 103 -10.67 4.05 6.07
C LEU A 103 -10.53 3.10 7.26
N VAL A 104 -11.57 2.34 7.56
CA VAL A 104 -11.62 1.47 8.75
C VAL A 104 -10.82 0.20 8.51
N GLN A 105 -11.02 -0.47 7.38
CA GLN A 105 -10.29 -1.68 7.02
C GLN A 105 -8.81 -1.39 6.79
N GLY A 106 -8.41 -0.21 6.32
CA GLY A 106 -7.00 0.19 6.26
C GLY A 106 -6.32 0.15 7.63
N VAL A 107 -6.92 0.81 8.63
CA VAL A 107 -6.41 0.80 10.01
C VAL A 107 -6.45 -0.61 10.62
N LEU A 108 -7.57 -1.33 10.46
CA LEU A 108 -7.69 -2.71 10.94
C LEU A 108 -6.68 -3.66 10.27
N SER A 109 -6.34 -3.41 9.00
CA SER A 109 -5.29 -4.15 8.29
C SER A 109 -3.94 -3.92 8.93
N ALA A 110 -3.58 -2.66 9.20
CA ALA A 110 -2.33 -2.33 9.88
C ALA A 110 -2.24 -2.99 11.27
N VAL A 111 -3.33 -2.93 12.05
CA VAL A 111 -3.40 -3.55 13.39
C VAL A 111 -3.28 -5.08 13.28
N GLY A 112 -4.11 -5.73 12.48
CA GLY A 112 -4.12 -7.20 12.36
C GLY A 112 -2.80 -7.76 11.83
N LEU A 113 -2.17 -7.08 10.86
CA LEU A 113 -0.85 -7.47 10.37
C LEU A 113 0.22 -7.35 11.47
N ALA A 114 0.20 -6.28 12.26
CA ALA A 114 1.14 -6.09 13.36
C ALA A 114 0.90 -7.08 14.52
N GLU A 115 -0.35 -7.45 14.80
CA GLU A 115 -0.67 -8.50 15.76
C GLU A 115 -0.15 -9.86 15.31
N LYS A 116 -0.32 -10.18 14.02
CA LYS A 116 0.13 -11.47 13.46
C LYS A 116 1.64 -11.55 13.30
N TRP A 117 2.27 -10.48 12.81
CA TRP A 117 3.70 -10.40 12.56
C TRP A 117 4.26 -9.15 13.24
N PRO A 118 4.63 -9.21 14.54
CA PRO A 118 5.01 -8.03 15.34
C PRO A 118 6.22 -7.21 14.83
N GLN A 119 7.00 -7.77 13.91
CA GLN A 119 8.16 -7.11 13.30
C GLN A 119 7.90 -6.60 11.89
N ILE A 120 6.67 -6.74 11.37
CA ILE A 120 6.34 -6.28 10.03
C ILE A 120 6.37 -4.75 9.99
N ALA A 121 7.10 -4.19 9.03
CA ALA A 121 7.01 -2.76 8.76
C ALA A 121 5.78 -2.47 7.89
N ILE A 122 5.16 -1.32 8.07
CA ILE A 122 3.92 -0.96 7.36
C ILE A 122 4.14 0.35 6.60
N THR A 123 3.75 0.36 5.32
CA THR A 123 3.67 1.58 4.51
C THR A 123 2.28 1.76 3.93
N GLU A 124 1.81 3.01 3.89
CA GLU A 124 0.71 3.43 3.04
C GLU A 124 1.13 3.29 1.56
N SER A 125 0.18 2.95 0.70
CA SER A 125 0.34 2.91 -0.75
C SER A 125 -0.84 3.64 -1.40
N HIS A 126 -0.66 4.07 -2.65
CA HIS A 126 -1.70 4.70 -3.47
C HIS A 126 -1.58 4.19 -4.93
N PRO A 127 -2.05 2.96 -5.23
CA PRO A 127 -1.89 2.27 -6.51
C PRO A 127 -2.29 3.10 -7.73
N LYS A 128 -3.46 3.73 -7.73
CA LYS A 128 -3.95 4.53 -8.86
C LYS A 128 -3.10 5.78 -9.10
N ALA A 129 -2.63 6.44 -8.04
CA ALA A 129 -1.72 7.55 -8.16
C ALA A 129 -0.36 7.06 -8.66
N LEU A 130 0.13 5.93 -8.14
CA LEU A 130 1.40 5.33 -8.52
C LEU A 130 1.43 4.97 -10.01
N LEU A 131 0.37 4.34 -10.54
CA LEU A 131 0.22 4.06 -11.97
C LEU A 131 0.22 5.33 -12.83
N SER A 132 -0.20 6.47 -12.28
CA SER A 132 -0.23 7.74 -12.99
C SER A 132 1.13 8.43 -13.04
N VAL A 133 1.95 8.30 -11.98
CA VAL A 133 3.18 9.10 -11.82
C VAL A 133 4.48 8.29 -11.90
N TRP A 134 4.42 6.96 -11.86
CA TRP A 134 5.59 6.10 -11.79
C TRP A 134 5.59 5.03 -12.88
N PRO A 135 6.39 5.20 -13.96
CA PRO A 135 6.44 4.24 -15.05
C PRO A 135 6.82 2.82 -14.61
N GLY A 136 7.68 2.67 -13.59
CA GLY A 136 8.08 1.37 -13.07
C GLY A 136 6.91 0.56 -12.47
N ALA A 137 5.85 1.23 -11.99
CA ALA A 137 4.66 0.54 -11.50
C ALA A 137 3.80 0.03 -12.66
N VAL A 138 3.71 0.80 -13.75
CA VAL A 138 3.03 0.36 -14.98
C VAL A 138 3.73 -0.85 -15.58
N GLU A 139 5.06 -0.83 -15.62
CA GLU A 139 5.84 -1.96 -16.12
C GLU A 139 5.69 -3.19 -15.22
N PHE A 140 5.67 -2.99 -13.90
CA PHE A 140 5.45 -4.08 -12.93
C PHE A 140 4.09 -4.77 -13.15
N VAL A 141 2.99 -4.02 -13.24
CA VAL A 141 1.66 -4.66 -13.41
C VAL A 141 1.48 -5.34 -14.75
N ARG A 142 2.22 -4.93 -15.80
CA ARG A 142 2.18 -5.57 -17.12
C ARG A 142 2.81 -6.96 -17.14
N GLN A 143 3.60 -7.32 -16.13
CA GLN A 143 4.26 -8.62 -16.04
C GLN A 143 3.34 -9.72 -15.50
N PHE A 144 2.16 -9.36 -14.99
CA PHE A 144 1.26 -10.27 -14.29
C PHE A 144 -0.18 -10.09 -14.75
N GLU A 145 -0.97 -11.15 -14.68
CA GLU A 145 -2.41 -11.10 -14.90
C GLU A 145 -3.12 -11.10 -13.54
N PHE A 146 -4.10 -10.20 -13.38
CA PHE A 146 -4.91 -10.07 -12.17
C PHE A 146 -6.37 -10.24 -12.53
N SER A 147 -7.13 -10.97 -11.70
CA SER A 147 -8.55 -11.21 -11.97
C SER A 147 -9.42 -10.00 -11.68
N THR A 148 -8.95 -9.09 -10.81
CA THR A 148 -9.68 -7.91 -10.36
C THR A 148 -8.75 -6.71 -10.18
N ASP A 149 -9.34 -5.50 -10.17
CA ASP A 149 -8.62 -4.27 -9.80
C ASP A 149 -8.07 -4.34 -8.37
N HIS A 150 -8.79 -5.00 -7.45
CA HIS A 150 -8.37 -5.15 -6.06
C HIS A 150 -7.10 -6.00 -5.90
N GLU A 151 -6.96 -7.06 -6.69
CA GLU A 151 -5.74 -7.86 -6.72
C GLU A 151 -4.55 -7.09 -7.29
N ARG A 152 -4.76 -6.33 -8.37
CA ARG A 152 -3.73 -5.45 -8.96
C ARG A 152 -3.30 -4.38 -7.96
N ASP A 153 -4.25 -3.72 -7.31
CA ASP A 153 -3.99 -2.62 -6.39
C ASP A 153 -3.31 -3.15 -5.12
N ALA A 154 -3.66 -4.35 -4.65
CA ALA A 154 -2.91 -5.07 -3.61
C ALA A 154 -1.48 -5.40 -4.06
N ALA A 155 -1.27 -5.89 -5.28
CA ALA A 155 0.08 -6.14 -5.80
C ALA A 155 0.94 -4.87 -5.85
N LEU A 156 0.36 -3.72 -6.20
CA LEU A 156 1.01 -2.42 -6.13
C LEU A 156 1.30 -1.99 -4.68
N GLY A 157 0.48 -2.40 -3.71
CA GLY A 157 0.81 -2.31 -2.28
C GLY A 157 2.10 -3.07 -1.94
N ALA A 158 2.23 -4.32 -2.38
CA ALA A 158 3.45 -5.11 -2.17
C ALA A 158 4.67 -4.50 -2.89
N TYR A 159 4.47 -3.88 -4.05
CA TYR A 159 5.51 -3.13 -4.77
C TYR A 159 5.98 -1.91 -3.97
N ALA A 160 5.07 -1.13 -3.36
CA ALA A 160 5.44 -0.02 -2.49
C ALA A 160 6.19 -0.51 -1.23
N ALA A 161 5.77 -1.64 -0.65
CA ALA A 161 6.46 -2.29 0.46
C ALA A 161 7.89 -2.71 0.09
N PHE A 162 8.09 -3.22 -1.13
CA PHE A 162 9.41 -3.52 -1.68
C PHE A 162 10.27 -2.26 -1.80
N ALA A 163 9.73 -1.19 -2.37
CA ALA A 163 10.43 0.08 -2.53
C ALA A 163 10.84 0.67 -1.18
N PHE A 164 9.99 0.52 -0.16
CA PHE A 164 10.26 0.92 1.22
C PHE A 164 11.44 0.14 1.81
N LEU A 165 11.41 -1.19 1.80
CA LEU A 165 12.52 -1.98 2.34
C LEU A 165 13.83 -1.74 1.58
N SER A 166 13.73 -1.59 0.27
CA SER A 166 14.89 -1.39 -0.62
C SER A 166 15.40 0.05 -0.61
N GLN A 167 14.73 0.96 0.11
CA GLN A 167 15.11 2.37 0.25
C GLN A 167 15.39 3.04 -1.10
N TRP A 168 14.48 2.87 -2.05
CA TRP A 168 14.66 3.41 -3.40
C TRP A 168 14.95 4.92 -3.37
N PRO A 169 16.05 5.39 -3.99
CA PRO A 169 16.55 6.75 -3.78
C PRO A 169 15.62 7.83 -4.31
N GLN A 170 14.80 7.49 -5.31
CA GLN A 170 13.81 8.39 -5.90
C GLN A 170 12.50 8.43 -5.11
N TRP A 171 12.40 7.72 -3.99
CA TRP A 171 11.23 7.67 -3.13
C TRP A 171 11.55 8.35 -1.79
N VAL A 172 10.50 8.68 -1.04
CA VAL A 172 10.60 9.34 0.27
C VAL A 172 9.48 8.86 1.18
N ASP A 173 9.71 8.91 2.48
CA ASP A 173 8.63 8.79 3.46
C ASP A 173 7.90 10.13 3.58
N TRP A 174 6.68 10.18 3.08
CA TRP A 174 5.84 11.38 3.17
C TRP A 174 5.30 11.66 4.56
N VAL A 175 5.32 10.68 5.48
CA VAL A 175 4.97 10.90 6.89
C VAL A 175 6.00 11.81 7.55
N GLU A 176 7.29 11.63 7.26
CA GLU A 176 8.38 12.44 7.82
C GLU A 176 8.35 13.91 7.37
N LEU A 177 7.63 14.21 6.28
CA LEU A 177 7.50 15.57 5.75
C LEU A 177 6.33 16.36 6.36
N GLU A 178 5.48 15.70 7.14
CA GLU A 178 4.40 16.36 7.86
C GLU A 178 4.82 16.87 9.22
N GLU A 179 4.34 18.07 9.57
CA GLU A 179 4.66 18.74 10.84
C GLU A 179 4.02 18.05 12.04
N SER A 180 2.83 17.48 11.85
CA SER A 180 2.16 16.70 12.89
C SER A 180 1.29 15.62 12.25
N CYS A 181 1.59 14.37 12.61
CA CYS A 181 0.82 13.21 12.20
C CYS A 181 0.06 12.63 13.38
N PHE A 182 -1.12 12.11 13.08
CA PHE A 182 -1.88 11.24 13.96
C PHE A 182 -2.03 9.88 13.28
N ILE A 183 -1.61 8.82 13.95
CA ILE A 183 -1.60 7.45 13.42
C ILE A 183 -2.59 6.62 14.23
N LEU A 184 -3.69 6.20 13.59
CA LEU A 184 -4.79 5.53 14.27
C LEU A 184 -4.48 4.08 14.67
N SER A 185 -3.59 3.40 13.95
CA SER A 185 -3.20 2.02 14.26
C SER A 185 -2.37 1.88 15.54
N GLY A 186 -1.87 2.99 16.11
CA GLY A 186 -0.98 2.99 17.27
C GLY A 186 0.45 2.52 16.99
N GLY A 187 0.71 1.91 15.83
CA GLY A 187 2.04 1.49 15.37
C GLY A 187 2.76 2.56 14.55
N LYS A 188 4.01 2.29 14.19
CA LYS A 188 4.73 3.10 13.19
C LYS A 188 4.23 2.75 11.80
N VAL A 189 3.90 3.76 11.01
CA VAL A 189 3.57 3.62 9.58
C VAL A 189 4.41 4.60 8.78
N ALA A 190 4.86 4.16 7.62
CA ALA A 190 5.50 5.02 6.62
C ALA A 190 4.49 5.39 5.53
N TYR A 191 4.83 6.36 4.69
CA TYR A 191 4.22 6.54 3.38
C TYR A 191 5.31 6.65 2.33
N TRP A 192 5.86 5.50 1.95
CA TRP A 192 6.93 5.42 0.96
C TRP A 192 6.35 5.56 -0.45
N PHE A 193 6.62 6.69 -1.11
CA PHE A 193 6.10 7.01 -2.44
C PHE A 193 7.13 7.81 -3.24
N PRO A 194 7.11 7.81 -4.60
CA PRO A 194 8.04 8.59 -5.41
C PRO A 194 8.12 10.07 -4.99
N ARG A 195 9.32 10.63 -5.08
CA ARG A 195 9.57 12.07 -5.01
C ARG A 195 9.02 12.70 -6.29
N ILE A 196 8.00 13.53 -6.13
CA ILE A 196 7.23 14.20 -7.18
C ILE A 196 7.27 15.71 -7.00
#